data_AF-A0A0F9XYM7-F1
#
_entry.id   AF-A0A0F9XYM7-F1
#
_cell.length_a   1.000
_cell.length_b   1.000
_cell.length_c   1.000
_cell.angle_alpha   90.00
_cell.angle_beta   90.00
_cell.angle_gamma   90.00
#
_symmetry.space_group_name_H-M   'P 1'
#
loop_
_entity.id
_entity.type
_entity.pdbx_description
1 polymer ?
#
loop_
_entity_poly.entity_id
_entity_poly.type
_entity_poly.pdbx_seq_one_letter_code
_entity_poly.pdbx_strand_id
1 'polypeptide(L)'
;MHTNIETIKAEIAAALGYDPQNPPAQIDDKQAALALGVKASTLSVWRSTGRYNLPFRKVGRLVRYRVTDLAEFLHRRTSDHTGEAA
;
A
#
# COMPACT_ATOMS: atom_id res chain seq x y z
N MET A 1 14.15 14.20 -13.21
CA MET A 1 12.84 13.93 -13.83
C MET A 1 12.48 12.50 -13.53
N HIS A 2 11.21 12.27 -13.16
CA HIS A 2 10.63 11.09 -12.49
C HIS A 2 10.90 11.07 -10.98
N THR A 3 9.84 11.17 -10.17
CA THR A 3 9.41 10.06 -9.30
C THR A 3 8.20 10.40 -8.43
N ASN A 4 7.00 10.44 -9.05
CA ASN A 4 5.75 10.35 -8.28
C ASN A 4 5.76 9.13 -7.34
N ILE A 5 6.39 8.03 -7.75
CA ILE A 5 6.55 6.83 -6.93
C ILE A 5 7.40 7.10 -5.68
N GLU A 6 8.54 7.80 -5.79
CA GLU A 6 9.39 8.07 -4.62
C GLU A 6 8.72 9.03 -3.65
N THR A 7 7.98 10.03 -4.16
CA THR A 7 7.12 10.89 -3.33
C THR A 7 6.11 10.05 -2.57
N ILE A 8 5.37 9.16 -3.25
CA ILE A 8 4.39 8.28 -2.58
C ILE A 8 5.06 7.35 -1.57
N LYS A 9 6.25 6.81 -1.86
CA LYS A 9 7.01 6.00 -0.89
C LYS A 9 7.37 6.79 0.36
N ALA A 10 7.77 8.05 0.20
CA ALA A 10 8.07 8.95 1.32
C ALA A 10 6.80 9.29 2.11
N GLU A 11 5.66 9.50 1.45
CA GLU A 11 4.38 9.73 2.14
C GLU A 11 3.90 8.50 2.92
N ILE A 12 4.05 7.29 2.36
CA ILE A 12 3.77 6.04 3.06
C ILE A 12 4.67 5.91 4.29
N ALA A 13 5.96 6.22 4.16
CA ALA A 13 6.90 6.18 5.28
C ALA A 13 6.49 7.17 6.37
N ALA A 14 6.17 8.41 6.00
CA ALA A 14 5.72 9.46 6.91
C ALA A 14 4.42 9.07 7.64
N ALA A 15 3.44 8.51 6.92
CA ALA A 15 2.16 8.05 7.50
C ALA A 15 2.37 6.93 8.54
N LEU A 16 3.40 6.11 8.36
CA LEU A 16 3.77 5.04 9.27
C LEU A 16 4.73 5.47 10.39
N GLY A 17 5.17 6.73 10.40
CA GLY A 17 6.15 7.26 11.35
C GLY A 17 7.58 6.78 11.11
N TYR A 18 7.90 6.29 9.90
CA TYR A 18 9.25 5.94 9.49
C TYR A 18 9.98 7.13 8.88
N ASP A 19 11.31 7.05 8.88
CA ASP A 19 12.15 8.05 8.24
C ASP A 19 11.91 8.07 6.71
N PRO A 20 11.63 9.24 6.12
CA PRO A 20 11.32 9.36 4.69
C PRO A 20 12.49 8.99 3.77
N GLN A 21 13.73 8.99 4.27
CA GLN A 21 14.90 8.58 3.50
C GLN A 21 15.11 7.06 3.49
N ASN A 22 14.53 6.33 4.45
CA ASN A 22 14.75 4.89 4.58
C ASN A 22 13.44 4.13 4.82
N PRO A 23 12.55 4.07 3.82
CA PRO A 23 11.31 3.32 3.94
C PRO A 23 11.60 1.83 4.14
N PRO A 24 10.86 1.14 5.03
CA PRO A 24 11.00 -0.30 5.17
C PRO A 24 10.72 -1.01 3.84
N ALA A 25 11.57 -1.96 3.46
CA ALA A 25 11.40 -2.69 2.20
C ALA A 25 10.06 -3.45 2.11
N GLN A 26 9.54 -3.88 3.27
CA GLN A 26 8.25 -4.55 3.40
C GLN A 26 7.54 -4.10 4.67
N ILE A 27 6.23 -3.93 4.57
CA ILE A 27 5.35 -3.55 5.69
C ILE A 27 4.28 -4.61 5.91
N ASP A 28 3.74 -4.63 7.13
CA ASP A 28 2.70 -5.59 7.51
C ASP A 28 1.31 -5.17 6.99
N ASP A 29 0.33 -6.05 7.11
CA ASP A 29 -1.05 -5.81 6.63
C ASP A 29 -1.67 -4.54 7.25
N LYS A 30 -1.48 -4.34 8.55
CA LYS A 30 -1.99 -3.16 9.27
C LYS A 30 -1.35 -1.87 8.78
N GLN A 31 -0.05 -1.92 8.48
CA GLN A 31 0.69 -0.78 7.99
C GLN A 31 0.29 -0.46 6.55
N ALA A 32 0.14 -1.48 5.69
CA ALA A 32 -0.38 -1.31 4.34
C ALA A 32 -1.78 -0.71 4.35
N ALA A 33 -2.64 -1.14 5.27
CA ALA A 33 -3.99 -0.60 5.43
C ALA A 33 -3.95 0.89 5.80
N LEU A 34 -3.10 1.25 6.77
CA LEU A 34 -2.92 2.65 7.21
C LEU A 34 -2.33 3.53 6.09
N ALA A 35 -1.32 3.03 5.38
CA ALA A 35 -0.69 3.70 4.25
C ALA A 35 -1.67 3.94 3.08
N LEU A 36 -2.62 3.02 2.86
CA LEU A 36 -3.65 3.14 1.83
C LEU A 36 -4.91 3.87 2.31
N GLY A 37 -5.02 4.20 3.60
CA GLY A 37 -6.22 4.79 4.20
C GLY A 37 -7.43 3.86 4.25
N VAL A 38 -7.22 2.53 4.20
CA VAL A 38 -8.30 1.51 4.24
C VAL A 38 -8.23 0.68 5.52
N LYS A 39 -9.27 -0.12 5.79
CA LYS A 39 -9.24 -1.09 6.89
C LYS A 39 -8.46 -2.35 6.49
N ALA A 40 -7.77 -2.97 7.46
CA ALA A 40 -7.13 -4.28 7.29
C ALA A 40 -8.11 -5.36 6.77
N SER A 41 -9.37 -5.32 7.23
CA SER A 41 -10.42 -6.21 6.72
C SER A 41 -10.68 -6.03 5.22
N THR A 42 -10.59 -4.79 4.71
CA THR A 42 -10.72 -4.51 3.27
C THR A 42 -9.57 -5.15 2.48
N LEU A 43 -8.34 -5.10 3.00
CA LEU A 43 -7.21 -5.81 2.38
C LEU A 43 -7.39 -7.32 2.39
N SER A 44 -7.94 -7.90 3.47
CA SER A 44 -8.33 -9.32 3.49
C SER A 44 -9.35 -9.65 2.40
N VAL A 45 -10.37 -8.81 2.21
CA VAL A 45 -11.35 -8.98 1.13
C VAL A 45 -10.66 -8.89 -0.23
N TRP A 46 -9.76 -7.94 -0.46
CA TRP A 46 -9.04 -7.81 -1.73
C TRP A 46 -8.20 -9.04 -2.06
N ARG A 47 -7.53 -9.64 -1.06
CA ARG A 47 -6.79 -10.89 -1.23
C ARG A 47 -7.71 -12.07 -1.57
N SER A 48 -8.84 -12.21 -0.86
CA SER A 48 -9.76 -13.33 -1.05
C SER A 48 -10.56 -13.23 -2.34
N THR A 49 -10.91 -12.01 -2.75
CA THR A 49 -11.68 -11.76 -3.99
C THR A 49 -10.77 -11.69 -5.22
N GLY A 50 -9.48 -11.45 -5.05
CA GLY A 50 -8.53 -11.26 -6.16
C GLY A 50 -8.84 -10.05 -7.04
N ARG A 51 -9.77 -9.18 -6.61
CA ARG A 51 -10.31 -8.09 -7.44
C ARG A 51 -9.27 -7.02 -7.77
N TYR A 52 -8.26 -6.88 -6.91
CA TYR A 52 -7.16 -5.97 -7.10
C TYR A 52 -5.87 -6.75 -7.07
N ASN A 53 -5.12 -6.69 -8.17
CA ASN A 53 -3.83 -7.34 -8.32
C ASN A 53 -2.75 -6.59 -7.51
N LEU A 54 -2.91 -6.57 -6.18
CA LEU A 54 -1.93 -6.01 -5.26
C LEU A 54 -1.01 -7.14 -4.82
N PRO A 55 0.25 -7.20 -5.30
CA PRO A 55 1.17 -8.27 -4.97
C PRO A 55 1.48 -8.26 -3.48
N PHE A 56 1.28 -9.41 -2.84
CA PHE A 56 1.56 -9.64 -1.44
C PHE A 56 2.50 -10.82 -1.27
N ARG A 57 3.40 -10.73 -0.29
CA ARG A 57 4.31 -11.81 0.08
C ARG A 57 3.77 -12.50 1.32
N LYS A 58 3.25 -13.71 1.14
CA LYS A 58 2.80 -14.54 2.26
C LYS A 58 4.00 -15.31 2.83
N VAL A 59 4.27 -15.09 4.12
CA VAL A 59 5.33 -15.78 4.88
C VAL A 59 4.66 -16.48 6.06
N GLY A 60 4.21 -17.73 5.83
CA GLY A 60 3.43 -18.49 6.80
C GLY A 60 2.09 -17.80 7.12
N ARG A 61 1.88 -17.45 8.40
CA ARG A 61 0.71 -16.69 8.85
C ARG A 61 0.81 -15.18 8.60
N LEU A 62 2.01 -14.68 8.31
CA LEU A 62 2.27 -13.26 8.12
C LEU A 62 2.07 -12.91 6.64
N VAL A 63 1.43 -11.76 6.38
CA VAL A 63 1.31 -11.21 5.04
C VAL A 63 2.02 -9.88 5.01
N ARG A 64 2.96 -9.73 4.08
CA ARG A 64 3.76 -8.52 3.92
C ARG A 64 3.56 -7.92 2.55
N TYR A 65 3.52 -6.61 2.51
CA TYR A 65 3.41 -5.80 1.30
C TYR A 65 4.71 -5.05 1.08
N ARG A 66 5.13 -4.91 -0.16
CA ARG A 66 6.29 -4.07 -0.50
C ARG A 66 5.84 -2.63 -0.63
N VAL A 67 6.60 -1.71 -0.06
CA VAL A 67 6.28 -0.27 -0.14
C VAL A 67 6.34 0.22 -1.59
N THR A 68 7.26 -0.32 -2.41
CA THR A 68 7.33 -0.02 -3.84
C THR A 68 6.07 -0.44 -4.58
N ASP A 69 5.59 -1.67 -4.38
CA ASP A 69 4.37 -2.17 -5.02
C ASP A 69 3.13 -1.38 -4.58
N LEU A 70 3.06 -0.97 -3.31
CA LEU A 70 1.99 -0.09 -2.81
C LEU A 70 2.04 1.30 -3.43
N ALA A 71 3.24 1.86 -3.57
CA ALA A 71 3.42 3.17 -4.20
C ALA A 71 3.06 3.13 -5.69
N GLU A 72 3.44 2.07 -6.41
CA GLU A 72 3.00 1.84 -7.78
C GLU A 72 1.50 1.67 -7.89
N PHE A 73 0.89 0.93 -6.97
CA PHE A 73 -0.55 0.73 -6.93
C PHE A 73 -1.31 2.04 -6.71
N LEU A 74 -0.84 2.87 -5.77
CA LEU A 74 -1.38 4.21 -5.54
C LEU A 74 -1.19 5.08 -6.77
N HIS A 75 0.01 5.11 -7.35
CA HIS A 75 0.29 5.89 -8.55
C HIS A 75 -0.62 5.53 -9.73
N ARG A 76 -0.86 4.23 -9.96
CA ARG A 76 -1.79 3.76 -11.00
C ARG A 76 -3.24 4.17 -10.73
N ARG A 77 -3.61 4.39 -9.46
CA ARG A 77 -4.95 4.80 -9.01
C ARG A 77 -5.12 6.29 -8.76
N THR A 78 -4.04 7.06 -8.73
CA THR A 78 -4.09 8.54 -8.66
C THR A 78 -4.74 9.16 -9.91
N SER A 79 -5.07 8.36 -10.93
CA SER A 79 -5.98 8.75 -12.01
C SER A 79 -7.43 8.47 -11.60
N ASP A 80 -8.13 9.52 -11.15
CA ASP A 80 -9.59 9.66 -11.01
C ASP A 80 -10.39 8.35 -10.83
N HIS A 81 -10.49 7.85 -9.59
CA HIS A 81 -11.67 7.11 -9.17
C HIS A 81 -11.89 7.36 -7.68
N THR A 82 -12.52 8.48 -7.39
CA THR A 82 -13.34 8.70 -6.19
C THR A 82 -14.27 7.50 -6.04
N GLY A 83 -13.95 6.60 -5.11
CA GLY A 83 -14.85 5.57 -4.64
C GLY A 83 -15.51 6.07 -3.36
N GLU A 84 -16.32 7.11 -3.50
CA GLU A 84 -17.34 7.48 -2.52
C GLU A 84 -18.23 6.24 -2.32
N ALA A 85 -18.29 5.75 -1.09
CA ALA A 85 -19.15 4.64 -0.73
C ALA A 85 -20.61 5.12 -0.77
N ALA A 86 -21.36 4.60 -1.75
CA ALA A 86 -22.82 4.70 -1.83
C ALA A 86 -23.51 3.78 -0.82
#